data_AF-H2JG26-F1
#
_entry.id   AF-H2JG26-F1
#
_cell.length_a   1.000
_cell.length_b   1.000
_cell.length_c   1.000
_cell.angle_alpha   90.00
_cell.angle_beta   90.00
_cell.angle_gamma   90.00
#
_symmetry.space_group_name_H-M   'P 1'
#
loop_
_entity.id
_entity.type
_entity.pdbx_description
1 polymer ?
#
loop_
_entity_poly.entity_id
_entity_poly.type
_entity_poly.pdbx_seq_one_letter_code
_entity_poly.pdbx_strand_id
1 'polypeptide(L)'
;MRKITMTRKTGAFLVVFSLLFVLFLASVGSTNVSALEPPGVYGDFNGDRNVDALDFMKLKQYLMDQNTTYYFYMDLNGDSALDAMDFAILKQYLLGIVKTLPTNSTPTKPGVLLVGRFDTSDSAGPKFAWSTSTIKASFTGTAISATIKSSGDNWFNIIIDGVVKTPVNVPAGSSSPITLASGLTDGIHSIELVRRTEASIGETQFLGFNVTGGGLLPAPSPSTRRIEFIGDSITCGYGNEGTSQYQSFTSKNENAYMAYGAITSRLLNADPMTICWSGKGLVQNYGGDLNDLMPAVYSRVLPYNTTLTWDTSKWSPQVVVINLGTNDFSTGSIDKTTFATAYANFVTKIRGQYPDAHIYCAVGPMLSWDQLTKCKDAITSVVDQKKTSGDSKIHFIEFPVQVESNGYGEDWHPSVKTHELMANQLAATIKTDLGW
;
A
#
# COMPACT_ATOMS: atom_id res chain seq x y z
N MET A 1 -28.68 46.79 41.35
CA MET A 1 -28.34 47.32 42.71
C MET A 1 -29.16 46.50 43.70
N ARG A 2 -28.67 45.79 44.72
CA ARG A 2 -27.57 46.00 45.68
C ARG A 2 -26.93 44.64 46.05
N LYS A 3 -25.60 44.65 46.23
CA LYS A 3 -24.81 43.68 47.02
C LYS A 3 -25.13 43.85 48.51
N ILE A 4 -25.14 42.77 49.30
CA ILE A 4 -24.59 42.72 50.68
C ILE A 4 -23.98 41.33 50.94
N THR A 5 -22.89 41.35 51.69
CA THR A 5 -21.80 40.38 51.84
C THR A 5 -21.92 39.53 53.12
N MET A 6 -21.17 38.41 53.13
CA MET A 6 -20.91 37.40 54.17
C MET A 6 -20.82 37.83 55.66
N THR A 7 -21.03 36.88 56.60
CA THR A 7 -19.95 36.34 57.48
C THR A 7 -20.36 35.12 58.34
N ARG A 8 -19.36 34.26 58.61
CA ARG A 8 -19.31 32.96 59.32
C ARG A 8 -19.62 33.01 60.82
N LYS A 9 -20.00 31.87 61.44
CA LYS A 9 -19.42 31.34 62.70
C LYS A 9 -19.47 29.80 62.79
N THR A 10 -18.42 29.24 63.37
CA THR A 10 -18.07 27.85 63.66
C THR A 10 -18.40 27.45 65.12
N GLY A 11 -18.56 26.14 65.39
CA GLY A 11 -18.54 25.49 66.72
C GLY A 11 -19.35 24.19 66.73
N ALA A 12 -18.74 22.98 66.68
CA ALA A 12 -18.31 22.14 67.83
C ALA A 12 -19.51 21.49 68.56
N PHE A 13 -19.59 20.21 68.98
CA PHE A 13 -18.77 18.98 68.98
C PHE A 13 -19.66 17.87 69.67
N LEU A 14 -19.34 16.57 69.49
CA LEU A 14 -19.69 15.40 70.38
C LEU A 14 -21.18 14.91 70.40
N VAL A 15 -21.59 13.63 70.45
CA VAL A 15 -21.10 12.28 70.85
C VAL A 15 -22.11 11.23 70.23
N VAL A 16 -21.82 9.98 69.78
CA VAL A 16 -21.83 8.67 70.53
C VAL A 16 -21.84 7.47 69.52
N PHE A 17 -20.89 6.54 69.72
CA PHE A 17 -20.87 5.05 69.56
C PHE A 17 -21.33 4.36 68.23
N SER A 18 -20.64 3.33 67.71
CA SER A 18 -20.24 2.09 68.40
C SER A 18 -19.15 1.29 67.66
N LEU A 19 -18.21 0.73 68.44
CA LEU A 19 -17.23 -0.31 68.06
C LEU A 19 -17.83 -1.73 68.11
N LEU A 20 -17.37 -2.59 67.19
CA LEU A 20 -17.18 -4.06 67.24
C LEU A 20 -16.34 -4.35 65.97
N PHE A 21 -15.19 -5.02 65.90
CA PHE A 21 -14.56 -6.09 66.68
C PHE A 21 -13.05 -6.05 66.35
N VAL A 22 -12.20 -6.47 67.29
CA VAL A 22 -10.72 -6.40 67.25
C VAL A 22 -10.14 -7.83 67.14
N LEU A 23 -8.86 -7.90 66.72
CA LEU A 23 -7.88 -9.02 66.69
C LEU A 23 -7.77 -9.75 65.33
N PHE A 24 -6.60 -9.91 64.70
CA PHE A 24 -5.29 -10.27 65.24
C PHE A 24 -4.13 -9.71 64.38
N LEU A 25 -3.01 -9.40 65.05
CA LEU A 25 -1.71 -8.99 64.48
C LEU A 25 -0.88 -10.20 63.99
N ALA A 26 0.08 -9.89 63.10
CA ALA A 26 1.29 -10.62 62.72
C ALA A 26 1.24 -11.51 61.46
N SER A 27 1.78 -10.99 60.35
CA SER A 27 2.97 -11.56 59.71
C SER A 27 3.54 -10.59 58.68
N VAL A 28 4.86 -10.40 58.73
CA VAL A 28 5.63 -9.86 57.61
C VAL A 28 5.52 -10.88 56.48
N GLY A 29 4.93 -10.47 55.36
CA GLY A 29 4.86 -11.23 54.12
C GLY A 29 5.42 -10.41 52.97
N SER A 30 6.74 -10.41 52.84
CA SER A 30 7.38 -10.22 51.54
C SER A 30 7.03 -11.44 50.67
N THR A 31 6.12 -11.28 49.70
CA THR A 31 5.87 -12.17 48.55
C THR A 31 4.91 -11.46 47.59
N ASN A 32 5.05 -11.38 46.28
CA ASN A 32 6.06 -11.76 45.31
C ASN A 32 5.79 -10.84 44.10
N VAL A 33 6.84 -10.33 43.44
CA VAL A 33 7.19 -10.69 42.06
C VAL A 33 5.94 -11.00 41.22
N SER A 34 5.73 -10.20 40.17
CA SER A 34 5.06 -10.59 38.92
C SER A 34 4.95 -12.11 38.85
N ALA A 35 3.74 -12.65 38.75
CA ALA A 35 3.63 -14.03 38.34
C ALA A 35 4.30 -14.09 36.96
N LEU A 36 5.57 -14.51 36.94
CA LEU A 36 6.23 -15.01 35.76
C LEU A 36 5.22 -15.98 35.17
N GLU A 37 4.75 -15.68 33.96
CA GLU A 37 3.95 -16.65 33.22
C GLU A 37 4.65 -18.01 33.33
N PRO A 38 3.91 -19.10 33.58
CA PRO A 38 4.52 -20.40 33.71
C PRO A 38 5.40 -20.64 32.48
N PRO A 39 6.61 -21.20 32.65
CA PRO A 39 7.49 -21.48 31.52
C PRO A 39 6.75 -22.42 30.56
N GLY A 40 6.31 -21.87 29.42
CA GLY A 40 5.64 -22.61 28.36
C GLY A 40 6.64 -23.21 27.39
N VAL A 41 6.30 -24.37 26.84
CA VAL A 41 7.05 -25.01 25.76
C VAL A 41 6.44 -24.53 24.43
N TYR A 42 7.26 -24.05 23.49
CA TYR A 42 6.75 -23.65 22.18
C TYR A 42 6.12 -24.84 21.48
N GLY A 43 4.84 -24.68 21.07
CA GLY A 43 4.06 -25.76 20.46
C GLY A 43 3.26 -26.62 21.44
N ASP A 44 3.34 -26.37 22.75
CA ASP A 44 2.50 -27.03 23.77
C ASP A 44 1.23 -26.20 24.00
N PHE A 45 0.15 -26.58 23.32
CA PHE A 45 -1.14 -25.88 23.34
C PHE A 45 -2.08 -26.44 24.41
N ASN A 46 -1.80 -27.63 24.92
CA ASN A 46 -2.65 -28.34 25.88
C ASN A 46 -2.11 -28.28 27.34
N GLY A 47 -0.88 -27.80 27.54
CA GLY A 47 -0.21 -27.59 28.83
C GLY A 47 0.44 -28.83 29.44
N ASP A 48 0.65 -29.90 28.66
CA ASP A 48 1.19 -31.18 29.14
C ASP A 48 2.72 -31.32 29.02
N ARG A 49 3.39 -30.29 28.48
CA ARG A 49 4.84 -30.17 28.24
C ARG A 49 5.40 -31.07 27.13
N ASN A 50 4.55 -31.77 26.40
CA ASN A 50 4.92 -32.45 25.16
C ASN A 50 4.42 -31.62 23.97
N VAL A 51 5.03 -31.83 22.80
CA VAL A 51 4.59 -31.22 21.55
C VAL A 51 4.23 -32.33 20.59
N ASP A 52 2.95 -32.66 20.50
CA ASP A 52 2.45 -33.80 19.75
C ASP A 52 1.12 -33.52 19.02
N ALA A 53 0.44 -34.59 18.58
CA ALA A 53 -0.79 -34.47 17.81
C ALA A 53 -1.97 -33.86 18.61
N LEU A 54 -1.93 -33.91 19.94
CA LEU A 54 -2.94 -33.29 20.81
C LEU A 54 -2.86 -31.77 20.74
N ASP A 55 -1.65 -31.21 20.66
CA ASP A 55 -1.42 -29.77 20.49
C ASP A 55 -1.95 -29.26 19.15
N PHE A 56 -1.74 -30.05 18.10
CA PHE A 56 -2.25 -29.74 16.77
C PHE A 56 -3.79 -29.70 16.74
N MET A 57 -4.44 -30.60 17.46
CA MET A 57 -5.89 -30.60 17.63
C MET A 57 -6.36 -29.41 18.47
N LYS A 58 -5.60 -29.06 19.52
CA LYS A 58 -5.93 -27.94 20.40
C LYS A 58 -5.80 -26.59 19.72
N LEU A 59 -4.73 -26.38 18.96
CA LEU A 59 -4.57 -25.21 18.09
C LEU A 59 -5.70 -25.11 17.05
N LYS A 60 -6.08 -26.23 16.41
CA LYS A 60 -7.23 -26.24 15.50
C LYS A 60 -8.53 -25.81 16.18
N GLN A 61 -8.75 -26.25 17.41
CA GLN A 61 -9.90 -25.82 18.21
C GLN A 61 -9.84 -24.31 18.49
N TYR A 62 -8.67 -23.78 18.86
CA TYR A 62 -8.47 -22.34 19.08
C TYR A 62 -8.75 -21.50 17.83
N LEU A 63 -8.32 -21.96 16.65
CA LEU A 63 -8.62 -21.29 15.39
C LEU A 63 -10.12 -21.32 15.02
N MET A 64 -10.91 -22.21 15.62
CA MET A 64 -12.35 -22.34 15.41
C MET A 64 -13.20 -21.64 16.49
N ASP A 65 -12.64 -21.42 17.68
CA ASP A 65 -13.31 -20.80 18.84
C ASP A 65 -12.40 -19.73 19.46
N GLN A 66 -12.67 -18.46 19.15
CA GLN A 66 -11.79 -17.32 19.48
C GLN A 66 -11.78 -16.91 20.97
N ASN A 67 -12.35 -17.70 21.88
CA ASN A 67 -12.38 -17.41 23.32
C ASN A 67 -11.13 -17.88 24.09
N THR A 68 -9.96 -17.91 23.47
CA THR A 68 -8.74 -18.45 24.08
C THR A 68 -7.78 -17.35 24.51
N THR A 69 -7.23 -17.47 25.72
CA THR A 69 -6.13 -16.62 26.19
C THR A 69 -4.87 -16.90 25.37
N TYR A 70 -4.38 -15.90 24.65
CA TYR A 70 -3.12 -15.96 23.92
C TYR A 70 -1.93 -16.04 24.90
N TYR A 71 -0.97 -16.92 24.59
CA TYR A 71 0.33 -17.00 25.27
C TYR A 71 1.46 -16.94 24.26
N PHE A 72 2.59 -16.31 24.62
CA PHE A 72 3.70 -16.06 23.69
C PHE A 72 4.34 -17.34 23.09
N TYR A 73 4.20 -18.49 23.76
CA TYR A 73 4.73 -19.78 23.28
C TYR A 73 3.81 -20.48 22.26
N MET A 74 2.62 -19.92 22.02
CA MET A 74 1.70 -20.36 20.97
C MET A 74 2.07 -19.81 19.59
N ASP A 75 2.76 -18.69 19.55
CA ASP A 75 3.26 -18.05 18.33
C ASP A 75 4.53 -18.79 17.87
N LEU A 76 4.37 -19.62 16.84
CA LEU A 76 5.43 -20.50 16.34
C LEU A 76 6.28 -19.85 15.26
N ASN A 77 5.81 -18.75 14.65
CA ASN A 77 6.55 -17.98 13.63
C ASN A 77 7.10 -16.63 14.13
N GLY A 78 6.78 -16.22 15.34
CA GLY A 78 7.17 -14.95 15.94
C GLY A 78 6.44 -13.72 15.39
N ASP A 79 5.27 -13.87 14.77
CA ASP A 79 4.49 -12.76 14.18
C ASP A 79 3.47 -12.12 15.13
N SER A 80 3.43 -12.57 16.38
CA SER A 80 2.50 -12.15 17.44
C SER A 80 1.03 -12.40 17.14
N ALA A 81 0.71 -13.21 16.13
CA ALA A 81 -0.62 -13.75 15.88
C ALA A 81 -0.67 -15.23 16.28
N LEU A 82 -1.89 -15.74 16.45
CA LEU A 82 -2.13 -17.18 16.49
C LEU A 82 -3.08 -17.53 15.35
N ASP A 83 -2.54 -18.00 14.23
CA ASP A 83 -3.30 -18.18 13.00
C ASP A 83 -2.96 -19.49 12.24
N ALA A 84 -3.38 -19.54 10.98
CA ALA A 84 -3.16 -20.70 10.12
C ALA A 84 -1.67 -20.97 9.83
N MET A 85 -0.80 -19.98 10.00
CA MET A 85 0.64 -20.11 9.86
C MET A 85 1.24 -20.90 11.01
N ASP A 86 0.86 -20.61 12.25
CA ASP A 86 1.26 -21.41 13.42
C ASP A 86 0.78 -22.84 13.29
N PHE A 87 -0.44 -23.02 12.79
CA PHE A 87 -1.00 -24.34 12.52
C PHE A 87 -0.18 -25.10 11.48
N ALA A 88 0.23 -24.44 10.40
CA ALA A 88 1.09 -25.03 9.39
C ALA A 88 2.48 -25.38 9.94
N ILE A 89 3.04 -24.54 10.81
CA ILE A 89 4.36 -24.74 11.41
C ILE A 89 4.35 -25.89 12.41
N LEU A 90 3.33 -25.97 13.27
CA LEU A 90 3.17 -27.09 14.19
C LEU A 90 3.08 -28.41 13.41
N LYS A 91 2.32 -28.43 12.31
CA LYS A 91 2.26 -29.60 11.41
C LYS A 91 3.63 -29.95 10.84
N GLN A 92 4.38 -28.97 10.36
CA GLN A 92 5.72 -29.20 9.82
C GLN A 92 6.71 -29.70 10.87
N TYR A 93 6.58 -29.24 12.12
CA TYR A 93 7.36 -29.73 13.25
C TYR A 93 7.04 -31.19 13.58
N LEU A 94 5.77 -31.56 13.67
CA LEU A 94 5.34 -32.95 13.90
C LEU A 94 5.74 -33.91 12.77
N LEU A 95 5.84 -33.40 11.54
CA LEU A 95 6.34 -34.14 10.38
C LEU A 95 7.88 -34.19 10.30
N GLY A 96 8.58 -33.54 11.23
CA GLY A 96 10.03 -33.46 11.25
C GLY A 96 10.64 -32.62 10.12
N ILE A 97 9.84 -31.82 9.41
CA ILE A 97 10.29 -30.86 8.40
C ILE A 97 10.98 -29.68 9.10
N VAL A 98 10.33 -29.16 10.14
CA VAL A 98 10.90 -28.20 11.08
C VAL A 98 11.53 -28.98 12.24
N LYS A 99 12.72 -28.58 12.68
CA LYS A 99 13.47 -29.29 13.74
C LYS A 99 13.32 -28.68 15.14
N THR A 100 12.94 -27.41 15.23
CA THR A 100 12.87 -26.65 16.49
C THR A 100 11.71 -25.65 16.45
N LEU A 101 11.05 -25.46 17.59
CA LEU A 101 10.06 -24.39 17.80
C LEU A 101 10.60 -23.38 18.83
N PRO A 102 10.29 -22.08 18.69
CA PRO A 102 9.62 -21.49 17.52
C PRO A 102 10.56 -21.54 16.31
N THR A 103 10.03 -21.43 15.09
CA THR A 103 10.85 -21.55 13.87
C THR A 103 11.73 -20.34 13.60
N ASN A 104 11.71 -19.33 14.47
CA ASN A 104 12.51 -18.12 14.38
C ASN A 104 12.64 -17.63 12.92
N SER A 105 11.51 -17.39 12.24
CA SER A 105 11.45 -16.15 11.47
C SER A 105 11.43 -15.05 12.51
N THR A 106 12.62 -14.72 13.05
CA THR A 106 12.78 -13.64 14.04
C THR A 106 11.83 -12.50 13.66
N PRO A 107 10.99 -11.98 14.58
CA PRO A 107 10.37 -10.69 14.34
C PRO A 107 11.50 -9.72 14.01
N THR A 108 11.66 -9.44 12.72
CA THR A 108 12.56 -8.41 12.22
C THR A 108 12.17 -7.15 12.99
N LYS A 109 13.17 -6.38 13.44
CA LYS A 109 12.96 -5.15 14.22
C LYS A 109 11.71 -4.40 13.73
N PRO A 110 10.92 -3.79 14.64
CA PRO A 110 9.76 -2.98 14.28
C PRO A 110 10.03 -2.16 13.02
N GLY A 111 9.17 -2.32 12.02
CA GLY A 111 9.54 -1.96 10.67
C GLY A 111 8.36 -1.64 9.78
N VAL A 112 8.69 -1.16 8.59
CA VAL A 112 7.72 -0.88 7.54
C VAL A 112 8.14 -1.59 6.26
N LEU A 113 7.16 -2.05 5.50
CA LEU A 113 7.37 -2.48 4.13
C LEU A 113 7.15 -1.28 3.20
N LEU A 114 8.14 -1.02 2.34
CA LEU A 114 8.09 0.03 1.32
C LEU A 114 7.76 -0.60 -0.03
N VAL A 115 6.59 -0.27 -0.59
CA VAL A 115 6.15 -0.76 -1.91
C VAL A 115 6.16 0.41 -2.89
N GLY A 116 7.08 0.36 -3.85
CA GLY A 116 7.33 1.43 -4.82
C GLY A 116 8.82 1.74 -4.94
N ARG A 117 9.16 2.87 -5.57
CA ARG A 117 10.55 3.34 -5.68
C ARG A 117 10.84 4.35 -4.59
N PHE A 118 11.66 3.94 -3.63
CA PHE A 118 12.08 4.77 -2.51
C PHE A 118 13.59 4.99 -2.55
N ASP A 119 14.00 6.24 -2.31
CA ASP A 119 15.36 6.58 -1.94
C ASP A 119 15.52 6.42 -0.42
N THR A 120 16.41 5.52 -0.02
CA THR A 120 16.68 5.17 1.39
C THR A 120 18.04 5.67 1.86
N SER A 121 18.71 6.52 1.07
CA SER A 121 20.05 7.04 1.39
C SER A 121 20.07 8.02 2.56
N ASP A 122 18.96 8.72 2.80
CA ASP A 122 18.82 9.68 3.89
C ASP A 122 18.42 8.97 5.20
N SER A 123 19.32 9.01 6.20
CA SER A 123 19.08 8.42 7.52
C SER A 123 17.86 8.98 8.26
N ALA A 124 17.37 10.17 7.89
CA ALA A 124 16.17 10.75 8.50
C ALA A 124 14.89 10.02 8.06
N GLY A 125 14.92 9.31 6.92
CA GLY A 125 13.80 8.52 6.44
C GLY A 125 13.67 8.51 4.91
N PRO A 126 12.97 7.52 4.34
CA PRO A 126 12.93 7.30 2.92
C PRO A 126 12.14 8.38 2.16
N LYS A 127 12.62 8.73 0.97
CA LYS A 127 11.99 9.68 0.04
C LYS A 127 11.34 8.94 -1.13
N PHE A 128 10.21 9.46 -1.60
CA PHE A 128 9.43 8.87 -2.68
C PHE A 128 8.55 9.92 -3.36
N ALA A 129 8.09 9.60 -4.57
CA ALA A 129 7.34 10.54 -5.39
C ALA A 129 6.26 9.90 -6.27
N TRP A 130 6.49 8.67 -6.72
CA TRP A 130 5.59 8.03 -7.67
C TRP A 130 4.23 7.72 -7.05
N SER A 131 3.16 7.80 -7.87
CA SER A 131 1.82 7.39 -7.49
C SER A 131 1.80 5.98 -6.90
N THR A 132 0.88 5.70 -5.99
CA THR A 132 0.75 4.39 -5.30
C THR A 132 1.95 3.96 -4.45
N SER A 133 2.99 4.80 -4.29
CA SER A 133 4.04 4.53 -3.30
C SER A 133 3.39 4.30 -1.94
N THR A 134 3.62 3.12 -1.37
CA THR A 134 2.89 2.63 -0.21
C THR A 134 3.84 2.25 0.91
N ILE A 135 3.45 2.63 2.14
CA ILE A 135 4.13 2.24 3.37
C ILE A 135 3.16 1.35 4.13
N LYS A 136 3.52 0.08 4.32
CA LYS A 136 2.71 -0.89 5.07
C LYS A 136 3.38 -1.21 6.41
N ALA A 137 2.58 -1.34 7.46
CA ALA A 137 3.06 -1.75 8.77
C ALA A 137 1.96 -2.50 9.54
N SER A 138 2.39 -3.27 10.54
CA SER A 138 1.50 -3.78 11.59
C SER A 138 1.88 -3.09 12.91
N PHE A 139 0.92 -2.90 13.81
CA PHE A 139 1.16 -2.27 15.11
C PHE A 139 0.19 -2.79 16.17
N THR A 140 0.57 -2.65 17.43
CA THR A 140 -0.34 -2.80 18.58
C THR A 140 -0.74 -1.43 19.13
N GLY A 141 -1.99 -1.26 19.54
CA GLY A 141 -2.44 -0.08 20.27
C GLY A 141 -3.75 0.50 19.76
N THR A 142 -4.03 1.75 20.09
CA THR A 142 -5.35 2.37 19.91
C THR A 142 -5.38 3.55 18.94
N ALA A 143 -4.21 4.02 18.52
CA ALA A 143 -4.07 5.09 17.53
C ALA A 143 -2.70 5.04 16.83
N ILE A 144 -2.63 5.61 15.63
CA ILE A 144 -1.38 5.76 14.87
C ILE A 144 -1.36 7.09 14.12
N SER A 145 -0.19 7.72 14.10
CA SER A 145 0.11 8.94 13.37
C SER A 145 1.39 8.76 12.56
N ALA A 146 1.63 9.60 11.56
CA ALA A 146 2.89 9.63 10.81
C ALA A 146 3.47 11.04 10.77
N THR A 147 4.80 11.15 10.76
CA THR A 147 5.46 12.41 10.42
C THR A 147 5.93 12.33 8.97
N ILE A 148 5.45 13.26 8.14
CA ILE A 148 5.70 13.26 6.69
C ILE A 148 6.08 14.68 6.26
N LYS A 149 7.19 14.83 5.55
CA LYS A 149 7.53 16.05 4.84
C LYS A 149 7.07 15.95 3.40
N SER A 150 6.54 17.04 2.87
CA SER A 150 6.14 17.15 1.47
C SER A 150 6.69 18.43 0.87
N SER A 151 7.12 18.38 -0.40
CA SER A 151 7.49 19.57 -1.18
C SER A 151 6.31 20.17 -1.94
N GLY A 152 5.13 19.53 -1.90
CA GLY A 152 3.91 20.00 -2.55
C GLY A 152 2.64 19.52 -1.87
N ASP A 153 1.50 19.67 -2.53
CA ASP A 153 0.19 19.38 -1.96
C ASP A 153 -0.21 17.90 -2.12
N ASN A 154 0.47 17.02 -1.40
CA ASN A 154 0.32 15.57 -1.58
C ASN A 154 -0.82 14.99 -0.74
N TRP A 155 -1.58 14.06 -1.32
CA TRP A 155 -2.67 13.36 -0.64
C TRP A 155 -2.36 11.88 -0.44
N PHE A 156 -2.89 11.30 0.64
CA PHE A 156 -2.67 9.90 1.01
C PHE A 156 -3.98 9.23 1.40
N ASN A 157 -4.21 8.02 0.88
CA ASN A 157 -5.20 7.10 1.44
C ASN A 157 -4.63 6.42 2.68
N ILE A 158 -5.50 6.22 3.67
CA ILE A 158 -5.20 5.46 4.88
C ILE A 158 -6.10 4.24 4.87
N ILE A 159 -5.51 3.07 5.02
CA ILE A 159 -6.23 1.80 5.13
C ILE A 159 -5.86 1.20 6.47
N ILE A 160 -6.84 0.98 7.35
CA ILE A 160 -6.66 0.32 8.66
C ILE A 160 -7.48 -0.96 8.64
N ASP A 161 -6.83 -2.10 8.87
CA ASP A 161 -7.48 -3.42 8.89
C ASP A 161 -8.30 -3.70 7.62
N GLY A 162 -7.72 -3.35 6.47
CA GLY A 162 -8.38 -3.45 5.16
C GLY A 162 -9.47 -2.42 4.89
N VAL A 163 -9.79 -1.53 5.85
CA VAL A 163 -10.83 -0.51 5.72
C VAL A 163 -10.23 0.84 5.36
N VAL A 164 -10.60 1.37 4.19
CA VAL A 164 -10.23 2.71 3.75
C VAL A 164 -10.86 3.76 4.69
N LYS A 165 -10.03 4.66 5.22
CA LYS A 165 -10.43 5.82 6.03
C LYS A 165 -10.40 7.09 5.20
N THR A 166 -10.84 8.20 5.79
CA THR A 166 -10.75 9.53 5.17
C THR A 166 -9.30 9.83 4.77
N PRO A 167 -9.03 10.24 3.53
CA PRO A 167 -7.68 10.55 3.10
C PRO A 167 -7.15 11.81 3.80
N VAL A 168 -5.82 11.91 3.89
CA VAL A 168 -5.13 13.04 4.52
C VAL A 168 -4.31 13.80 3.50
N ASN A 169 -4.28 15.12 3.65
CA ASN A 169 -3.43 16.02 2.90
C ASN A 169 -2.16 16.34 3.70
N VAL A 170 -1.02 16.37 3.01
CA VAL A 170 0.27 16.81 3.54
C VAL A 170 0.78 17.94 2.65
N PRO A 171 0.50 19.20 3.00
CA PRO A 171 0.90 20.33 2.20
C PRO A 171 2.42 20.57 2.28
N ALA A 172 2.92 21.40 1.36
CA ALA A 172 4.31 21.79 1.34
C ALA A 172 4.76 22.39 2.68
N GLY A 173 5.91 21.95 3.20
CA GLY A 173 6.46 22.47 4.45
C GLY A 173 5.83 21.88 5.73
N SER A 174 4.90 20.94 5.62
CA SER A 174 4.41 20.20 6.79
C SER A 174 5.54 19.44 7.49
N SER A 175 5.56 19.50 8.82
CA SER A 175 6.53 18.81 9.69
C SER A 175 5.92 18.25 10.97
N SER A 176 4.63 18.51 11.22
CA SER A 176 3.92 17.98 12.39
C SER A 176 3.37 16.58 12.11
N PRO A 177 3.28 15.70 13.12
CA PRO A 177 2.61 14.42 12.97
C PRO A 177 1.15 14.58 12.53
N ILE A 178 0.72 13.80 11.55
CA ILE A 178 -0.67 13.69 11.10
C ILE A 178 -1.31 12.45 11.71
N THR A 179 -2.48 12.61 12.34
CA THR A 179 -3.26 11.47 12.85
C THR A 179 -3.81 10.68 11.67
N LEU A 180 -3.51 9.38 11.63
CA LEU A 180 -4.01 8.47 10.59
C LEU A 180 -5.20 7.65 11.09
N ALA A 181 -5.17 7.23 12.35
CA ALA A 181 -6.29 6.59 13.02
C ALA A 181 -6.25 6.84 14.53
N SER A 182 -7.41 6.82 15.17
CA SER A 182 -7.56 6.96 16.63
C SER A 182 -8.85 6.29 17.10
N GLY A 183 -8.92 5.95 18.38
CA GLY A 183 -10.11 5.31 18.96
C GLY A 183 -10.31 3.87 18.47
N LEU A 184 -9.21 3.20 18.08
CA LEU A 184 -9.22 1.78 17.79
C LEU A 184 -9.35 0.99 19.10
N THR A 185 -9.90 -0.22 19.02
CA THR A 185 -9.83 -1.18 20.13
C THR A 185 -8.37 -1.50 20.42
N ASP A 186 -8.00 -1.74 21.68
CA ASP A 186 -6.64 -2.18 21.96
C ASP A 186 -6.39 -3.58 21.37
N GLY A 187 -5.32 -3.72 20.59
CA GLY A 187 -5.05 -4.95 19.83
C GLY A 187 -4.08 -4.73 18.67
N ILE A 188 -3.93 -5.75 17.84
CA ILE A 188 -3.12 -5.72 16.62
C ILE A 188 -3.92 -5.13 15.48
N HIS A 189 -3.29 -4.20 14.76
CA HIS A 189 -3.84 -3.53 13.59
C HIS A 189 -2.83 -3.53 12.45
N SER A 190 -3.36 -3.47 11.23
CA SER A 190 -2.58 -3.22 10.01
C SER A 190 -2.83 -1.80 9.51
N ILE A 191 -1.81 -1.19 8.91
CA ILE A 191 -1.91 0.08 8.20
C ILE A 191 -1.27 -0.02 6.82
N GLU A 192 -1.96 0.55 5.82
CA GLU A 192 -1.35 0.97 4.57
C GLU A 192 -1.55 2.48 4.40
N LEU A 193 -0.44 3.19 4.21
CA LEU A 193 -0.44 4.59 3.82
C LEU A 193 -0.05 4.67 2.34
N VAL A 194 -1.01 4.98 1.49
CA VAL A 194 -0.86 4.95 0.02
C VAL A 194 -0.85 6.36 -0.52
N ARG A 195 0.21 6.75 -1.22
CA ARG A 195 0.25 8.03 -1.93
C ARG A 195 -0.76 8.06 -3.07
N ARG A 196 -1.62 9.08 -3.07
CA ARG A 196 -2.65 9.32 -4.09
C ARG A 196 -2.11 10.13 -5.25
N THR A 197 -1.44 11.22 -4.94
CA THR A 197 -0.99 12.23 -5.91
C THR A 197 0.26 11.81 -6.66
N GLU A 198 0.37 12.24 -7.91
CA GLU A 198 1.46 11.89 -8.81
C GLU A 198 2.79 12.55 -8.48
N ALA A 199 3.83 12.10 -9.19
CA ALA A 199 5.21 12.57 -9.06
C ALA A 199 5.36 14.09 -9.22
N SER A 200 4.61 14.69 -10.14
CA SER A 200 4.70 16.12 -10.45
C SER A 200 4.24 17.04 -9.33
N ILE A 201 3.45 16.53 -8.37
CA ILE A 201 2.98 17.29 -7.22
C ILE A 201 4.11 17.57 -6.24
N GLY A 202 5.14 16.73 -6.19
CA GLY A 202 6.33 16.95 -5.37
C GLY A 202 6.74 15.74 -4.54
N GLU A 203 7.99 15.73 -4.12
CA GLU A 203 8.56 14.63 -3.34
C GLU A 203 8.00 14.59 -1.90
N THR A 204 8.00 13.39 -1.33
CA THR A 204 7.61 13.14 0.05
C THR A 204 8.75 12.44 0.79
N GLN A 205 8.94 12.75 2.06
CA GLN A 205 9.82 12.00 2.97
C GLN A 205 9.02 11.49 4.16
N PHE A 206 9.06 10.19 4.39
CA PHE A 206 8.44 9.57 5.56
C PHE A 206 9.45 9.53 6.72
N LEU A 207 9.09 10.09 7.86
CA LEU A 207 9.97 10.22 9.04
C LEU A 207 9.60 9.26 10.17
N GLY A 208 8.60 8.40 9.97
CA GLY A 208 8.20 7.38 10.93
C GLY A 208 6.73 7.45 11.34
N PHE A 209 6.26 6.32 11.87
CA PHE A 209 4.98 6.23 12.56
C PHE A 209 5.16 6.44 14.07
N ASN A 210 4.15 7.03 14.72
CA ASN A 210 4.04 7.08 16.17
C ASN A 210 2.73 6.40 16.56
N VAL A 211 2.83 5.40 17.44
CA VAL A 211 1.72 4.56 17.88
C VAL A 211 1.36 4.91 19.33
N THR A 212 0.07 5.00 19.63
CA THR A 212 -0.44 5.23 20.98
C THR A 212 -0.95 3.92 21.57
N GLY A 213 -0.54 3.60 22.80
CA GLY A 213 -1.01 2.40 23.50
C GLY A 213 -0.31 1.10 23.08
N GLY A 214 0.78 1.18 22.31
CA GLY A 214 1.57 0.02 21.91
C GLY A 214 2.74 0.44 21.02
N GLY A 215 3.08 -0.38 20.02
CA GLY A 215 4.23 -0.15 19.16
C GLY A 215 4.11 -0.76 17.77
N LEU A 216 5.03 -0.40 16.89
CA LEU A 216 5.17 -1.08 15.61
C LEU A 216 5.60 -2.53 15.81
N LEU A 217 5.03 -3.41 14.99
CA LEU A 217 5.39 -4.80 14.85
C LEU A 217 6.39 -4.96 13.69
N PRO A 218 6.92 -6.16 13.44
CA PRO A 218 7.72 -6.43 12.25
C PRO A 218 7.01 -5.99 10.96
N ALA A 219 7.80 -5.63 9.96
CA ALA A 219 7.26 -5.26 8.65
C ALA A 219 6.49 -6.46 8.05
N PRO A 220 5.32 -6.22 7.41
CA PRO A 220 4.61 -7.29 6.72
C PRO A 220 5.44 -7.81 5.54
N SER A 221 5.20 -9.07 5.16
CA SER A 221 5.86 -9.68 4.01
C SER A 221 5.42 -9.01 2.69
N PRO A 222 6.33 -8.80 1.73
CA PRO A 222 5.97 -8.30 0.41
C PRO A 222 5.12 -9.32 -0.35
N SER A 223 4.28 -8.85 -1.29
CA SER A 223 3.54 -9.76 -2.17
C SER A 223 4.50 -10.54 -3.07
N THR A 224 4.14 -11.79 -3.35
CA THR A 224 4.80 -12.63 -4.35
C THR A 224 4.42 -12.21 -5.77
N ARG A 225 3.31 -11.46 -5.94
CA ARG A 225 2.82 -10.92 -7.21
C ARG A 225 3.10 -9.43 -7.30
N ARG A 226 3.61 -9.00 -8.46
CA ARG A 226 4.15 -7.66 -8.67
C ARG A 226 3.81 -7.18 -10.07
N ILE A 227 3.27 -5.98 -10.16
CA ILE A 227 2.88 -5.36 -11.43
C ILE A 227 3.46 -3.95 -11.53
N GLU A 228 4.28 -3.69 -12.56
CA GLU A 228 4.71 -2.32 -12.87
C GLU A 228 3.72 -1.68 -13.86
N PHE A 229 3.19 -0.52 -13.52
CA PHE A 229 2.36 0.29 -14.42
C PHE A 229 3.18 1.48 -14.89
N ILE A 230 3.21 1.71 -16.19
CA ILE A 230 3.92 2.82 -16.82
C ILE A 230 2.90 3.58 -17.65
N GLY A 231 2.74 4.87 -17.39
CA GLY A 231 1.72 5.62 -18.11
C GLY A 231 1.71 7.11 -17.89
N ASP A 232 0.64 7.72 -18.36
CA ASP A 232 0.37 9.15 -18.25
C ASP A 232 -0.69 9.43 -17.16
N SER A 233 -1.47 10.50 -17.34
CA SER A 233 -2.52 10.96 -16.42
C SER A 233 -3.59 9.91 -16.13
N ILE A 234 -3.89 9.03 -17.10
CA ILE A 234 -4.83 7.92 -16.92
C ILE A 234 -4.31 6.96 -15.85
N THR A 235 -3.00 6.68 -15.86
CA THR A 235 -2.39 5.77 -14.90
C THR A 235 -2.20 6.43 -13.53
N CYS A 236 -2.05 7.75 -13.49
CA CYS A 236 -2.00 8.52 -12.24
C CYS A 236 -3.36 8.64 -11.54
N GLY A 237 -4.47 8.45 -12.26
CA GLY A 237 -5.81 8.69 -11.73
C GLY A 237 -6.13 10.17 -11.64
N TYR A 238 -5.55 10.98 -12.56
CA TYR A 238 -5.78 12.41 -12.65
C TYR A 238 -7.29 12.71 -12.65
N GLY A 239 -7.73 13.52 -11.68
CA GLY A 239 -9.10 14.02 -11.63
C GLY A 239 -10.19 12.96 -11.50
N ASN A 240 -9.88 11.70 -11.18
CA ASN A 240 -10.85 10.61 -11.22
C ASN A 240 -11.97 10.72 -10.17
N GLU A 241 -11.76 11.46 -9.09
CA GLU A 241 -12.77 11.83 -8.10
C GLU A 241 -13.45 13.18 -8.39
N GLY A 242 -13.07 13.84 -9.49
CA GLY A 242 -13.81 14.96 -10.05
C GLY A 242 -15.21 14.54 -10.51
N THR A 243 -16.11 15.50 -10.59
CA THR A 243 -17.53 15.24 -10.90
C THR A 243 -17.98 15.82 -12.23
N SER A 244 -17.07 16.46 -12.97
CA SER A 244 -17.35 17.05 -14.28
C SER A 244 -16.08 17.22 -15.10
N GLN A 245 -16.18 16.92 -16.39
CA GLN A 245 -15.12 17.16 -17.38
C GLN A 245 -14.71 18.63 -17.53
N TYR A 246 -15.52 19.56 -17.02
CA TYR A 246 -15.24 21.00 -17.06
C TYR A 246 -14.53 21.52 -15.80
N GLN A 247 -14.28 20.65 -14.82
CA GLN A 247 -13.39 20.96 -13.71
C GLN A 247 -11.95 20.79 -14.16
N SER A 248 -11.09 21.72 -13.75
CA SER A 248 -9.65 21.59 -13.94
C SER A 248 -9.02 20.83 -12.77
N PHE A 249 -7.81 20.32 -13.00
CA PHE A 249 -7.03 19.58 -12.01
C PHE A 249 -7.10 20.11 -10.58
N THR A 250 -7.33 19.20 -9.64
CA THR A 250 -7.01 19.37 -8.23
C THR A 250 -6.28 18.15 -7.68
N SER A 251 -5.21 18.37 -6.92
CA SER A 251 -4.47 17.33 -6.19
C SER A 251 -5.38 16.47 -5.30
N LYS A 252 -6.42 17.08 -4.74
CA LYS A 252 -7.42 16.40 -3.91
C LYS A 252 -8.18 15.30 -4.68
N ASN A 253 -8.55 15.59 -5.93
CA ASN A 253 -9.38 14.71 -6.75
C ASN A 253 -8.56 13.71 -7.59
N GLU A 254 -7.24 13.77 -7.52
CA GLU A 254 -6.37 12.72 -8.03
C GLU A 254 -6.25 11.58 -7.01
N ASN A 255 -6.77 10.40 -7.37
CA ASN A 255 -6.69 9.22 -6.53
C ASN A 255 -6.08 8.03 -7.28
N ALA A 256 -4.76 7.88 -7.21
CA ALA A 256 -4.08 6.72 -7.77
C ALA A 256 -4.51 5.38 -7.14
N TYR A 257 -5.02 5.35 -5.90
CA TYR A 257 -5.55 4.12 -5.29
C TYR A 257 -6.83 3.63 -5.99
N MET A 258 -7.57 4.54 -6.64
CA MET A 258 -8.75 4.24 -7.46
C MET A 258 -8.47 4.32 -8.96
N ALA A 259 -7.20 4.46 -9.36
CA ALA A 259 -6.80 4.28 -10.76
C ALA A 259 -6.81 2.79 -11.13
N TYR A 260 -6.99 2.49 -12.42
CA TYR A 260 -7.16 1.13 -12.91
C TYR A 260 -6.02 0.19 -12.50
N GLY A 261 -4.78 0.68 -12.45
CA GLY A 261 -3.62 -0.12 -12.09
C GLY A 261 -3.62 -0.58 -10.63
N ALA A 262 -3.95 0.32 -9.70
CA ALA A 262 -4.07 -0.02 -8.28
C ALA A 262 -5.27 -0.96 -8.02
N ILE A 263 -6.41 -0.73 -8.69
CA ILE A 263 -7.58 -1.62 -8.59
C ILE A 263 -7.22 -3.02 -9.14
N THR A 264 -6.57 -3.09 -10.31
CA THR A 264 -6.10 -4.36 -10.91
C THR A 264 -5.20 -5.12 -9.94
N SER A 265 -4.26 -4.42 -9.31
CA SER A 265 -3.31 -5.03 -8.37
C SER A 265 -4.02 -5.63 -7.16
N ARG A 266 -5.01 -4.94 -6.59
CA ARG A 266 -5.84 -5.49 -5.50
C ARG A 266 -6.67 -6.70 -5.94
N LEU A 267 -7.25 -6.68 -7.14
CA LEU A 267 -8.00 -7.83 -7.70
C LEU A 267 -7.14 -9.09 -7.94
N LEU A 268 -5.82 -8.93 -7.94
CA LEU A 268 -4.82 -9.97 -8.20
C LEU A 268 -3.95 -10.30 -7.00
N ASN A 269 -4.16 -9.64 -5.85
CA ASN A 269 -3.30 -9.69 -4.66
C ASN A 269 -1.83 -9.38 -4.98
N ALA A 270 -1.59 -8.39 -5.84
CA ALA A 270 -0.27 -7.96 -6.26
C ALA A 270 0.11 -6.60 -5.65
N ASP A 271 1.41 -6.40 -5.45
CA ASP A 271 1.97 -5.09 -5.14
C ASP A 271 2.15 -4.27 -6.44
N PRO A 272 1.62 -3.04 -6.52
CA PRO A 272 1.85 -2.16 -7.67
C PRO A 272 3.14 -1.36 -7.54
N MET A 273 3.79 -1.09 -8.68
CA MET A 273 4.74 0.02 -8.83
C MET A 273 4.27 0.90 -9.99
N THR A 274 3.77 2.10 -9.69
CA THR A 274 3.13 2.98 -10.68
C THR A 274 4.03 4.14 -11.08
N ILE A 275 4.69 4.02 -12.22
CA ILE A 275 5.59 5.03 -12.79
C ILE A 275 4.83 5.83 -13.83
N CYS A 276 4.08 6.83 -13.36
CA CYS A 276 3.23 7.66 -14.20
C CYS A 276 3.48 9.16 -14.01
N TRP A 277 3.14 9.94 -15.02
CA TRP A 277 3.19 11.40 -14.96
C TRP A 277 2.20 12.01 -15.96
N SER A 278 1.32 12.89 -15.48
CA SER A 278 0.30 13.51 -16.34
C SER A 278 0.88 14.31 -17.49
N GLY A 279 0.32 14.11 -18.69
CA GLY A 279 0.76 14.78 -19.90
C GLY A 279 2.05 14.24 -20.51
N LYS A 280 2.71 13.22 -19.94
CA LYS A 280 3.90 12.62 -20.58
C LYS A 280 3.52 11.71 -21.74
N GLY A 281 4.37 11.69 -22.76
CA GLY A 281 4.29 10.75 -23.88
C GLY A 281 5.65 10.15 -24.25
N LEU A 282 5.68 9.42 -25.36
CA LEU A 282 6.88 8.72 -25.84
C LEU A 282 7.69 9.53 -26.84
N VAL A 283 7.01 10.32 -27.66
CA VAL A 283 7.55 11.19 -28.72
C VAL A 283 7.33 12.65 -28.36
N GLN A 284 6.17 12.98 -27.80
CA GLN A 284 5.85 14.32 -27.29
C GLN A 284 4.99 14.22 -26.04
N ASN A 285 5.11 15.19 -25.16
CA ASN A 285 4.16 15.45 -24.09
C ASN A 285 2.92 16.17 -24.65
N TYR A 286 1.92 16.35 -23.79
CA TYR A 286 0.72 17.11 -24.09
C TYR A 286 1.08 18.50 -24.64
N GLY A 287 0.39 18.90 -25.72
CA GLY A 287 0.65 20.19 -26.37
C GLY A 287 1.93 20.24 -27.22
N GLY A 288 2.62 19.12 -27.45
CA GLY A 288 3.80 19.05 -28.30
C GLY A 288 5.12 19.38 -27.59
N ASP A 289 5.13 19.43 -26.25
CA ASP A 289 6.37 19.63 -25.49
C ASP A 289 7.30 18.41 -25.61
N LEU A 290 8.58 18.66 -25.88
CA LEU A 290 9.59 17.60 -26.09
C LEU A 290 10.49 17.40 -24.87
N ASN A 291 10.28 18.15 -23.79
CA ASN A 291 11.14 18.10 -22.62
C ASN A 291 10.81 16.88 -21.74
N ASP A 292 11.85 16.12 -21.43
CA ASP A 292 11.80 15.07 -20.40
C ASP A 292 10.66 14.06 -20.60
N LEU A 293 10.63 13.42 -21.77
CA LEU A 293 9.63 12.42 -22.17
C LEU A 293 9.64 11.19 -21.24
N MET A 294 8.56 10.42 -21.25
CA MET A 294 8.40 9.26 -20.36
C MET A 294 9.58 8.27 -20.37
N PRO A 295 10.23 7.93 -21.51
CA PRO A 295 11.38 7.03 -21.53
C PRO A 295 12.57 7.51 -20.69
N ALA A 296 12.75 8.83 -20.56
CA ALA A 296 13.80 9.45 -19.75
C ALA A 296 13.43 9.39 -18.26
N VAL A 297 12.23 9.86 -17.90
CA VAL A 297 11.77 9.90 -16.50
C VAL A 297 11.59 8.50 -15.91
N TYR A 298 11.20 7.53 -16.73
CA TYR A 298 10.94 6.15 -16.31
C TYR A 298 12.07 5.50 -15.51
N SER A 299 13.32 5.92 -15.69
CA SER A 299 14.45 5.29 -14.99
C SER A 299 14.66 5.83 -13.57
N ARG A 300 13.96 6.89 -13.16
CA ARG A 300 14.27 7.66 -11.94
C ARG A 300 13.59 7.08 -10.70
N VAL A 301 14.26 7.19 -9.56
CA VAL A 301 13.66 6.91 -8.23
C VAL A 301 12.85 8.11 -7.79
N LEU A 302 13.48 9.29 -7.82
CA LEU A 302 12.85 10.57 -7.58
C LEU A 302 12.80 11.35 -8.91
N PRO A 303 11.62 11.78 -9.36
CA PRO A 303 11.36 12.30 -10.70
C PRO A 303 12.26 13.48 -11.08
N TYR A 304 12.56 14.37 -10.13
CA TYR A 304 13.36 15.57 -10.37
C TYR A 304 14.87 15.34 -10.21
N ASN A 305 15.28 14.21 -9.61
CA ASN A 305 16.69 13.83 -9.54
C ASN A 305 17.05 12.96 -10.75
N THR A 306 17.60 13.58 -11.78
CA THR A 306 17.95 12.93 -13.05
C THR A 306 19.08 11.91 -12.94
N THR A 307 19.85 11.94 -11.86
CA THR A 307 21.00 11.05 -11.64
C THR A 307 20.64 9.82 -10.79
N LEU A 308 19.57 9.90 -10.00
CA LEU A 308 19.16 8.82 -9.12
C LEU A 308 18.24 7.85 -9.86
N THR A 309 18.84 6.78 -10.37
CA THR A 309 18.16 5.75 -11.15
C THR A 309 17.75 4.54 -10.32
N TRP A 310 16.65 3.91 -10.73
CA TRP A 310 16.11 2.72 -10.08
C TRP A 310 16.96 1.49 -10.39
N ASP A 311 17.32 0.77 -9.33
CA ASP A 311 17.94 -0.54 -9.43
C ASP A 311 16.85 -1.60 -9.61
N THR A 312 16.72 -2.08 -10.85
CA THR A 312 15.69 -3.04 -11.25
C THR A 312 15.85 -4.42 -10.60
N SER A 313 17.00 -4.72 -9.98
CA SER A 313 17.21 -5.97 -9.24
C SER A 313 16.46 -6.01 -7.90
N LYS A 314 16.12 -4.86 -7.33
CA LYS A 314 15.43 -4.76 -6.03
C LYS A 314 13.97 -5.20 -6.08
N TRP A 315 13.35 -5.10 -7.26
CA TRP A 315 11.94 -5.42 -7.44
C TRP A 315 11.70 -5.80 -8.90
N SER A 316 11.40 -7.07 -9.14
CA SER A 316 11.13 -7.62 -10.47
C SER A 316 9.64 -7.98 -10.59
N PRO A 317 8.88 -7.32 -11.49
CA PRO A 317 7.49 -7.64 -11.74
C PRO A 317 7.34 -8.88 -12.63
N GLN A 318 6.25 -9.63 -12.41
CA GLN A 318 5.83 -10.63 -13.40
C GLN A 318 4.99 -9.99 -14.52
N VAL A 319 4.43 -8.81 -14.29
CA VAL A 319 3.61 -8.09 -15.27
C VAL A 319 4.06 -6.64 -15.38
N VAL A 320 4.21 -6.15 -16.60
CA VAL A 320 4.38 -4.72 -16.90
C VAL A 320 3.22 -4.27 -17.78
N VAL A 321 2.61 -3.14 -17.47
CA VAL A 321 1.51 -2.54 -18.25
C VAL A 321 1.95 -1.16 -18.72
N ILE A 322 1.94 -0.94 -20.03
CA ILE A 322 2.33 0.33 -20.65
C ILE A 322 1.07 0.96 -21.24
N ASN A 323 0.53 2.01 -20.60
CA ASN A 323 -0.57 2.80 -21.15
C ASN A 323 -0.07 4.21 -21.48
N LEU A 324 0.49 4.34 -22.68
CA LEU A 324 1.06 5.57 -23.23
C LEU A 324 0.63 5.72 -24.69
N GLY A 325 0.49 6.97 -25.11
CA GLY A 325 0.11 7.35 -26.48
C GLY A 325 -0.96 8.42 -26.54
N THR A 326 -1.73 8.62 -25.46
CA THR A 326 -2.77 9.66 -25.41
C THR A 326 -2.21 11.03 -25.75
N ASN A 327 -1.09 11.42 -25.10
CA ASN A 327 -0.46 12.73 -25.30
C ASN A 327 0.30 12.86 -26.63
N ASP A 328 0.76 11.73 -27.18
CA ASP A 328 1.39 11.70 -28.49
C ASP A 328 0.38 11.97 -29.62
N PHE A 329 -0.85 11.50 -29.47
CA PHE A 329 -1.89 11.62 -30.50
C PHE A 329 -2.93 12.71 -30.23
N SER A 330 -3.01 13.29 -29.02
CA SER A 330 -4.05 14.27 -28.66
C SER A 330 -4.04 15.55 -29.51
N THR A 331 -2.87 15.96 -30.02
CA THR A 331 -2.71 17.12 -30.92
C THR A 331 -2.68 16.75 -32.40
N GLY A 332 -2.67 15.46 -32.75
CA GLY A 332 -2.73 14.96 -34.13
C GLY A 332 -1.47 15.14 -35.00
N SER A 333 -0.35 15.61 -34.43
CA SER A 333 0.88 15.93 -35.15
C SER A 333 1.82 14.74 -35.38
N ILE A 334 1.69 13.66 -34.61
CA ILE A 334 2.59 12.52 -34.66
C ILE A 334 2.12 11.47 -35.67
N ASP A 335 3.02 11.04 -36.55
CA ASP A 335 2.74 9.95 -37.47
C ASP A 335 2.95 8.57 -36.83
N LYS A 336 2.26 7.57 -37.38
CA LYS A 336 2.26 6.18 -36.90
C LYS A 336 3.68 5.59 -36.79
N THR A 337 4.54 5.85 -37.77
CA THR A 337 5.88 5.23 -37.86
C THR A 337 6.81 5.77 -36.78
N THR A 338 6.79 7.09 -36.57
CA THR A 338 7.56 7.73 -35.51
C THR A 338 7.16 7.20 -34.14
N PHE A 339 5.86 7.13 -33.86
CA PHE A 339 5.37 6.59 -32.59
C PHE A 339 5.69 5.09 -32.42
N ALA A 340 5.45 4.26 -33.45
CA ALA A 340 5.74 2.83 -33.39
C ALA A 340 7.23 2.56 -33.10
N THR A 341 8.14 3.37 -33.67
CA THR A 341 9.59 3.27 -33.42
C THR A 341 9.92 3.60 -31.96
N ALA A 342 9.39 4.71 -31.42
CA ALA A 342 9.61 5.08 -30.03
C ALA A 342 9.04 4.04 -29.05
N TYR A 343 7.85 3.53 -29.33
CA TYR A 343 7.20 2.49 -28.53
C TYR A 343 8.00 1.18 -28.56
N ALA A 344 8.46 0.73 -29.73
CA ALA A 344 9.28 -0.48 -29.87
C ALA A 344 10.60 -0.37 -29.10
N ASN A 345 11.25 0.79 -29.12
CA ASN A 345 12.46 1.06 -28.35
C ASN A 345 12.18 0.99 -26.84
N PHE A 346 11.07 1.56 -26.40
CA PHE A 346 10.71 1.56 -24.98
C PHE A 346 10.35 0.16 -24.48
N VAL A 347 9.57 -0.62 -25.24
CA VAL A 347 9.31 -2.04 -24.96
C VAL A 347 10.62 -2.83 -24.90
N THR A 348 11.57 -2.57 -25.81
CA THR A 348 12.89 -3.24 -25.81
C THR A 348 13.67 -2.93 -24.54
N LYS A 349 13.67 -1.67 -24.10
CA LYS A 349 14.29 -1.26 -22.83
C LYS A 349 13.68 -2.02 -21.64
N ILE A 350 12.36 -2.07 -21.54
CA ILE A 350 11.63 -2.76 -20.47
C ILE A 350 11.91 -4.27 -20.49
N ARG A 351 11.83 -4.91 -21.67
CA ARG A 351 12.16 -6.33 -21.83
C ARG A 351 13.59 -6.65 -21.40
N GLY A 352 14.55 -5.75 -21.66
CA GLY A 352 15.92 -5.89 -21.20
C GLY A 352 16.08 -5.82 -19.68
N GLN A 353 15.21 -5.07 -18.99
CA GLN A 353 15.20 -4.96 -17.53
C GLN A 353 14.45 -6.12 -16.86
N TYR A 354 13.38 -6.60 -17.49
CA TYR A 354 12.54 -7.69 -17.00
C TYR A 354 12.34 -8.76 -18.10
N PRO A 355 13.32 -9.65 -18.29
CA PRO A 355 13.29 -10.65 -19.37
C PRO A 355 12.06 -11.57 -19.32
N ASP A 356 11.58 -11.87 -18.11
CA ASP A 356 10.50 -12.84 -17.90
C ASP A 356 9.10 -12.25 -17.76
N ALA A 357 8.96 -10.92 -17.71
CA ALA A 357 7.68 -10.27 -17.45
C ALA A 357 6.69 -10.45 -18.62
N HIS A 358 5.40 -10.55 -18.33
CA HIS A 358 4.36 -10.35 -19.33
C HIS A 358 4.16 -8.85 -19.54
N ILE A 359 4.38 -8.35 -20.76
CA ILE A 359 4.28 -6.92 -21.09
C ILE A 359 2.95 -6.70 -21.83
N TYR A 360 2.04 -5.95 -21.20
CA TYR A 360 0.77 -5.53 -21.79
C TYR A 360 0.89 -4.12 -22.34
N CYS A 361 0.89 -4.02 -23.67
CA CYS A 361 0.86 -2.76 -24.39
C CYS A 361 -0.60 -2.31 -24.51
N ALA A 362 -0.98 -1.29 -23.75
CA ALA A 362 -2.35 -0.82 -23.61
C ALA A 362 -2.64 0.42 -24.48
N VAL A 363 -3.90 0.56 -24.89
CA VAL A 363 -4.45 1.79 -25.48
C VAL A 363 -5.82 2.09 -24.88
N GLY A 364 -6.16 3.38 -24.77
CA GLY A 364 -7.44 3.85 -24.25
C GLY A 364 -7.41 4.25 -22.76
N PRO A 365 -8.51 4.82 -22.24
CA PRO A 365 -9.82 4.92 -22.87
C PRO A 365 -10.12 6.31 -23.47
N MET A 366 -9.18 7.26 -23.41
CA MET A 366 -9.45 8.67 -23.74
C MET A 366 -9.35 9.00 -25.24
N LEU A 367 -8.50 8.32 -25.99
CA LEU A 367 -8.41 8.52 -27.44
C LEU A 367 -9.70 8.01 -28.12
N SER A 368 -10.11 8.70 -29.18
CA SER A 368 -11.25 8.31 -30.02
C SER A 368 -10.95 8.52 -31.50
N TRP A 369 -11.83 8.00 -32.37
CA TRP A 369 -11.79 8.22 -33.82
C TRP A 369 -10.41 7.90 -34.44
N ASP A 370 -9.94 8.75 -35.35
CA ASP A 370 -8.67 8.58 -36.08
C ASP A 370 -7.44 8.55 -35.15
N GLN A 371 -7.45 9.30 -34.05
CA GLN A 371 -6.35 9.30 -33.08
C GLN A 371 -6.22 7.93 -32.39
N LEU A 372 -7.35 7.35 -31.97
CA LEU A 372 -7.38 5.99 -31.42
C LEU A 372 -6.92 4.97 -32.44
N THR A 373 -7.45 5.02 -33.66
CA THR A 373 -7.08 4.10 -34.75
C THR A 373 -5.57 4.13 -35.00
N LYS A 374 -4.98 5.32 -35.14
CA LYS A 374 -3.53 5.48 -35.38
C LYS A 374 -2.68 4.94 -34.24
N CYS A 375 -3.05 5.25 -32.99
CA CYS A 375 -2.35 4.77 -31.81
C CYS A 375 -2.44 3.24 -31.67
N LYS A 376 -3.65 2.70 -31.78
CA LYS A 376 -3.92 1.25 -31.76
C LYS A 376 -3.15 0.53 -32.85
N ASP A 377 -3.18 1.02 -34.07
CA ASP A 377 -2.47 0.44 -35.21
C ASP A 377 -0.95 0.46 -35.02
N ALA A 378 -0.40 1.51 -34.41
CA ALA A 378 1.01 1.58 -34.09
C ALA A 378 1.39 0.54 -33.03
N ILE A 379 0.66 0.48 -31.92
CA ILE A 379 0.94 -0.44 -30.80
C ILE A 379 0.79 -1.89 -31.23
N THR A 380 -0.31 -2.24 -31.92
CA THR A 380 -0.53 -3.60 -32.44
C THR A 380 0.58 -4.02 -33.39
N SER A 381 1.03 -3.13 -34.29
CA SER A 381 2.16 -3.44 -35.18
C SER A 381 3.46 -3.75 -34.44
N VAL A 382 3.73 -3.06 -33.33
CA VAL A 382 4.90 -3.33 -32.46
C VAL A 382 4.74 -4.69 -31.77
N VAL A 383 3.56 -4.98 -31.21
CA VAL A 383 3.27 -6.27 -30.56
C VAL A 383 3.45 -7.43 -31.55
N ASP A 384 2.89 -7.32 -32.75
CA ASP A 384 2.99 -8.35 -33.80
C ASP A 384 4.44 -8.56 -34.26
N GLN A 385 5.20 -7.46 -34.42
CA GLN A 385 6.63 -7.52 -34.77
C GLN A 385 7.44 -8.23 -33.67
N LYS A 386 7.19 -7.93 -32.40
CA LYS A 386 7.88 -8.56 -31.26
C LYS A 386 7.53 -10.05 -31.13
N LYS A 387 6.25 -10.41 -31.32
CA LYS A 387 5.81 -11.82 -31.36
C LYS A 387 6.48 -12.59 -32.50
N THR A 388 6.52 -12.02 -33.70
CA THR A 388 7.21 -12.60 -34.86
C THR A 388 8.72 -12.77 -34.62
N SER A 389 9.29 -11.90 -33.78
CA SER A 389 10.70 -11.97 -33.35
C SER A 389 10.94 -12.91 -32.17
N GLY A 390 9.92 -13.65 -31.70
CA GLY A 390 10.04 -14.68 -30.66
C GLY A 390 9.65 -14.26 -29.24
N ASP A 391 9.24 -13.01 -29.00
CA ASP A 391 8.73 -12.59 -27.68
C ASP A 391 7.27 -13.05 -27.51
N SER A 392 7.07 -14.20 -26.86
CA SER A 392 5.74 -14.77 -26.59
C SER A 392 5.02 -14.13 -25.40
N LYS A 393 5.70 -13.27 -24.63
CA LYS A 393 5.18 -12.65 -23.41
C LYS A 393 4.84 -11.16 -23.62
N ILE A 394 4.54 -10.77 -24.85
CA ILE A 394 4.05 -9.43 -25.20
C ILE A 394 2.59 -9.50 -25.65
N HIS A 395 1.76 -8.62 -25.10
CA HIS A 395 0.31 -8.65 -25.24
C HIS A 395 -0.20 -7.28 -25.66
N PHE A 396 -1.32 -7.26 -26.37
CA PHE A 396 -2.06 -6.03 -26.65
C PHE A 396 -3.35 -6.03 -25.83
N ILE A 397 -3.71 -4.89 -25.26
CA ILE A 397 -5.01 -4.69 -24.61
C ILE A 397 -5.59 -3.33 -24.99
N GLU A 398 -6.85 -3.30 -25.40
CA GLU A 398 -7.58 -2.07 -25.65
C GLU A 398 -8.62 -1.88 -24.55
N PHE A 399 -8.54 -0.76 -23.84
CA PHE A 399 -9.61 -0.31 -22.98
C PHE A 399 -10.67 0.42 -23.83
N PRO A 400 -11.95 0.02 -23.73
CA PRO A 400 -13.02 0.68 -24.47
C PRO A 400 -13.03 2.19 -24.25
N VAL A 401 -13.36 2.94 -25.30
CA VAL A 401 -13.54 4.40 -25.21
C VAL A 401 -14.52 4.72 -24.09
N GLN A 402 -14.12 5.64 -23.21
CA GLN A 402 -14.96 6.06 -22.09
C GLN A 402 -16.28 6.69 -22.59
N VAL A 403 -17.35 6.49 -21.82
CA VAL A 403 -18.70 6.92 -22.19
C VAL A 403 -19.30 7.80 -21.10
N GLU A 404 -20.13 8.76 -21.50
CA GLU A 404 -20.76 9.73 -20.59
C GLU A 404 -21.61 9.06 -19.50
N SER A 405 -22.20 7.89 -19.77
CA SER A 405 -23.00 7.15 -18.78
C SER A 405 -22.19 6.69 -17.55
N ASN A 406 -20.86 6.66 -17.63
CA ASN A 406 -19.98 6.38 -16.50
C ASN A 406 -19.51 7.66 -15.77
N GLY A 407 -19.89 8.83 -16.29
CA GLY A 407 -19.34 10.12 -15.90
C GLY A 407 -17.88 10.33 -16.35
N TYR A 408 -17.42 11.57 -16.18
CA TYR A 408 -16.03 11.97 -16.41
C TYR A 408 -15.46 12.62 -15.16
N GLY A 409 -14.17 12.42 -14.94
CA GLY A 409 -13.37 13.19 -13.99
C GLY A 409 -12.97 14.57 -14.55
N GLU A 410 -12.05 15.24 -13.88
CA GLU A 410 -11.53 16.56 -14.30
C GLU A 410 -10.86 16.50 -15.68
N ASP A 411 -11.02 17.55 -16.48
CA ASP A 411 -10.45 17.70 -17.82
C ASP A 411 -10.65 16.46 -18.71
N TRP A 412 -11.86 15.90 -18.68
CA TRP A 412 -12.27 14.70 -19.43
C TRP A 412 -11.56 13.40 -19.06
N HIS A 413 -10.84 13.35 -17.94
CA HIS A 413 -10.17 12.12 -17.51
C HIS A 413 -11.17 11.05 -17.06
N PRO A 414 -10.75 9.76 -17.00
CA PRO A 414 -11.63 8.69 -16.59
C PRO A 414 -12.16 8.90 -15.16
N SER A 415 -13.48 8.75 -14.99
CA SER A 415 -14.07 8.63 -13.65
C SER A 415 -13.57 7.36 -12.95
N VAL A 416 -13.72 7.29 -11.62
CA VAL A 416 -13.53 6.03 -10.87
C VAL A 416 -14.28 4.87 -11.51
N LYS A 417 -15.51 5.10 -12.01
CA LYS A 417 -16.29 4.03 -12.64
C LYS A 417 -15.61 3.48 -13.90
N THR A 418 -15.04 4.35 -14.73
CA THR A 418 -14.29 3.93 -15.91
C THR A 418 -13.01 3.18 -15.51
N HIS A 419 -12.30 3.63 -14.46
CA HIS A 419 -11.14 2.88 -13.94
C HIS A 419 -11.49 1.49 -13.43
N GLU A 420 -12.62 1.30 -12.75
CA GLU A 420 -13.09 -0.02 -12.32
C GLU A 420 -13.32 -0.97 -13.50
N LEU A 421 -13.92 -0.47 -14.59
CA LEU A 421 -14.15 -1.28 -15.80
C LEU A 421 -12.84 -1.69 -16.45
N MET A 422 -11.90 -0.74 -16.62
CA MET A 422 -10.55 -1.02 -17.11
C MET A 422 -9.84 -2.05 -16.24
N ALA A 423 -9.92 -1.91 -14.92
CA ALA A 423 -9.26 -2.79 -13.98
C ALA A 423 -9.81 -4.23 -14.01
N ASN A 424 -11.14 -4.37 -14.09
CA ASN A 424 -11.77 -5.68 -14.19
C ASN A 424 -11.37 -6.39 -15.48
N GLN A 425 -11.34 -5.68 -16.61
CA GLN A 425 -10.88 -6.22 -17.88
C GLN A 425 -9.41 -6.67 -17.79
N LEU A 426 -8.52 -5.80 -17.32
CA LEU A 426 -7.10 -6.11 -17.23
C LEU A 426 -6.81 -7.25 -16.26
N ALA A 427 -7.46 -7.26 -15.09
CA ALA A 427 -7.31 -8.33 -14.10
C ALA A 427 -7.79 -9.68 -14.67
N ALA A 428 -8.93 -9.72 -15.37
CA ALA A 428 -9.42 -10.95 -15.99
C ALA A 428 -8.45 -11.50 -17.05
N THR A 429 -7.87 -10.62 -17.86
CA THR A 429 -6.84 -10.98 -18.84
C THR A 429 -5.60 -11.55 -18.15
N ILE A 430 -5.05 -10.85 -17.16
CA ILE A 430 -3.84 -11.32 -16.44
C ILE A 430 -4.08 -12.66 -15.74
N LYS A 431 -5.25 -12.87 -15.11
CA LYS A 431 -5.60 -14.16 -14.48
C LYS A 431 -5.57 -15.30 -15.50
N THR A 432 -6.14 -15.05 -16.68
CA THR A 432 -6.19 -16.03 -17.76
C THR A 432 -4.79 -16.37 -18.27
N ASP A 433 -3.95 -15.36 -18.51
CA ASP A 433 -2.64 -15.55 -19.12
C ASP A 433 -1.59 -16.14 -18.15
N LEU A 434 -1.66 -15.80 -16.87
CA LEU A 434 -0.66 -16.20 -15.86
C LEU A 434 -1.14 -17.29 -14.89
N GLY A 435 -2.43 -17.64 -14.89
CA GLY A 435 -3.00 -18.58 -13.93
C GLY A 435 -2.99 -18.04 -12.49
N TRP A 436 -3.22 -16.73 -12.34
CA TRP A 436 -3.23 -16.03 -11.05
C TRP A 436 -4.55 -16.14 -10.30
#